data_AF-A0A705R9M4-F1
#
_entry.id   AF-A0A705R9M4-F1
#
_cell.length_a   1.000
_cell.length_b   1.000
_cell.length_c   1.000
_cell.angle_alpha   90.00
_cell.angle_beta   90.00
_cell.angle_gamma   90.00
#
_symmetry.space_group_name_H-M   'P 1'
#
loop_
_entity.id
_entity.type
_entity.pdbx_description
1 polymer ?
#
loop_
_entity_poly.entity_id
_entity_poly.type
_entity_poly.pdbx_seq_one_letter_code
_entity_poly.pdbx_strand_id
1 'polypeptide(L)'
;IEENVGDFRLMSRAVVENIKQMPERNLFMKGVLSWVGGKTDVVKYARAERVAGDSKFNGWKLWNLALEGITSFSTFPLRIWTYIGLFIAGMSFLYGAWMIIDKLIFGNNVPGYPSLLVSVLFLGGVQLIGIGILGEYIGRIYIETKQRPKYILKRKGFKSEI
;
A
#
# COMPACT_ATOMS: atom_id res chain seq x y z
N ILE A 1 4.41 -14.02 10.87
CA ILE A 1 3.29 -13.39 11.62
C ILE A 1 2.30 -14.50 11.88
N GLU A 2 2.12 -14.91 13.13
CA GLU A 2 1.18 -15.98 13.46
C GLU A 2 -0.26 -15.54 13.22
N GLU A 3 -1.08 -16.47 12.74
CA GLU A 3 -2.52 -16.27 12.55
C GLU A 3 -3.22 -16.18 13.92
N ASN A 4 -4.27 -15.37 14.01
CA ASN A 4 -5.12 -15.25 15.21
C ASN A 4 -4.51 -14.62 16.49
N VAL A 5 -3.43 -13.85 16.38
CA VAL A 5 -2.88 -13.13 17.53
C VAL A 5 -3.75 -11.91 17.87
N GLY A 6 -4.36 -11.90 19.06
CA GLY A 6 -5.08 -10.75 19.60
C GLY A 6 -4.17 -9.55 19.88
N ASP A 7 -4.76 -8.37 20.06
CA ASP A 7 -4.01 -7.15 20.44
C ASP A 7 -3.60 -7.14 21.93
N PHE A 8 -3.85 -8.22 22.66
CA PHE A 8 -3.49 -8.35 24.08
C PHE A 8 -2.03 -8.78 24.22
N ARG A 9 -1.18 -7.89 24.75
CA ARG A 9 0.27 -8.09 24.81
C ARG A 9 0.86 -7.41 26.05
N LEU A 10 1.91 -8.02 26.59
CA LEU A 10 2.77 -7.42 27.61
C LEU A 10 4.09 -6.99 26.95
N MET A 11 4.49 -5.73 27.14
CA MET A 11 5.70 -5.17 26.56
C MET A 11 6.64 -4.69 27.67
N SER A 12 7.93 -5.02 27.54
CA SER A 12 8.94 -4.49 28.45
C SER A 12 9.15 -2.99 28.19
N ARG A 13 9.66 -2.27 29.20
CA ARG A 13 9.93 -0.84 29.09
C ARG A 13 10.87 -0.52 27.91
N ALA A 14 11.90 -1.34 27.70
CA ALA A 14 12.86 -1.14 26.61
C ALA A 14 12.19 -1.16 25.22
N VAL A 15 11.28 -2.11 24.97
CA VAL A 15 10.54 -2.19 23.71
C VAL A 15 9.64 -0.97 23.52
N VAL A 16 8.98 -0.51 24.59
CA VAL A 16 8.12 0.67 24.54
C VAL A 16 8.93 1.95 24.23
N GLU A 17 10.11 2.12 24.81
CA GLU A 17 10.98 3.26 24.51
C GLU A 17 11.47 3.25 23.06
N ASN A 18 11.81 2.08 22.50
CA ASN A 18 12.18 1.97 21.08
C ASN A 18 11.01 2.36 20.15
N ILE A 19 9.78 1.91 20.46
CA ILE A 19 8.59 2.28 19.68
C ILE A 19 8.35 3.79 19.70
N LYS A 20 8.58 4.46 20.85
CA LYS A 20 8.40 5.91 20.97
C LYS A 20 9.36 6.72 20.10
N GLN A 21 10.53 6.18 19.77
CA GLN A 21 11.52 6.82 18.91
C GLN A 21 11.19 6.68 17.42
N MET A 22 10.26 5.80 17.05
CA MET A 22 9.92 5.60 15.65
C MET A 22 9.20 6.83 15.08
N PRO A 23 9.70 7.41 13.97
CA PRO A 23 9.09 8.60 13.37
C PRO A 23 7.73 8.29 12.72
N GLU A 24 7.47 7.00 12.43
CA GLU A 24 6.32 6.51 11.68
C GLU A 24 4.98 7.05 12.21
N ARG A 25 4.24 7.74 11.35
CA ARG A 25 2.93 8.31 11.71
C ARG A 25 1.78 7.33 11.53
N ASN A 26 1.78 6.62 10.41
CA ASN A 26 0.81 5.57 10.12
C ASN A 26 1.24 4.27 10.80
N LEU A 27 0.77 4.06 12.03
CA LEU A 27 1.13 2.92 12.87
C LEU A 27 0.37 1.66 12.46
N PHE A 28 0.97 0.83 11.63
CA PHE A 28 0.55 -0.56 11.51
C PHE A 28 1.23 -1.38 12.59
N MET A 29 0.57 -1.52 13.74
CA MET A 29 1.21 -2.04 14.96
C MET A 29 1.77 -3.45 14.80
N LYS A 30 1.18 -4.28 13.94
CA LYS A 30 1.71 -5.62 13.64
C LYS A 30 3.08 -5.57 12.98
N GLY A 31 3.30 -4.64 12.06
CA GLY A 31 4.59 -4.43 11.39
C GLY A 31 5.62 -3.82 12.34
N VAL A 32 5.25 -2.76 13.04
CA VAL A 32 6.11 -2.08 14.04
C VAL A 32 6.66 -3.07 15.08
N LEU A 33 5.77 -3.89 15.66
CA LEU A 33 6.15 -4.85 16.68
C LEU A 33 7.05 -5.98 16.13
N SER A 34 6.93 -6.32 14.84
CA SER A 34 7.85 -7.27 14.21
C SER A 34 9.23 -6.66 13.91
N TRP A 35 9.33 -5.34 13.78
CA TRP A 35 10.57 -4.63 13.41
C TRP A 35 11.42 -4.23 14.62
N VAL A 36 10.79 -3.77 15.71
CA VAL A 36 11.48 -3.28 16.93
C VAL A 36 12.33 -4.36 17.62
N GLY A 37 12.07 -5.63 17.32
CA GLY A 37 12.82 -6.77 17.85
C GLY A 37 12.56 -7.02 19.34
N GLY A 38 13.27 -8.01 19.89
CA GLY A 38 13.14 -8.44 21.28
C GLY A 38 12.86 -9.94 21.42
N LYS A 39 12.88 -10.44 22.66
CA LYS A 39 12.47 -11.81 22.96
C LYS A 39 10.93 -11.85 23.00
N THR A 40 10.35 -12.56 22.06
CA THR A 40 8.90 -12.76 21.97
C THR A 40 8.55 -14.18 22.38
N ASP A 41 7.55 -14.31 23.24
CA ASP A 41 6.94 -15.59 23.58
C ASP A 41 5.42 -15.48 23.47
N VAL A 42 4.75 -16.58 23.12
CA VAL A 42 3.33 -16.60 22.78
C VAL A 42 2.59 -17.50 23.74
N VAL A 43 1.79 -16.88 24.62
CA VAL A 43 0.90 -17.60 25.53
C VAL A 43 -0.40 -17.91 24.80
N LYS A 44 -0.59 -19.19 24.46
CA LYS A 44 -1.84 -19.67 23.85
C LYS A 44 -2.93 -19.68 24.92
N TYR A 45 -4.08 -19.10 24.59
CA TYR A 45 -5.27 -19.16 25.43
C TYR A 45 -6.49 -19.50 24.57
N ALA A 46 -7.44 -20.25 25.14
CA ALA A 46 -8.71 -20.50 24.49
C ALA A 46 -9.57 -19.23 24.60
N ARG A 47 -9.81 -18.57 23.46
CA ARG A 47 -10.71 -17.42 23.41
C ARG A 47 -12.15 -17.93 23.49
N ALA A 48 -12.87 -17.60 24.55
CA ALA A 48 -14.30 -17.86 24.62
C ALA A 48 -15.02 -17.18 23.46
N GLU A 49 -16.01 -17.86 22.90
CA GLU A 49 -16.85 -17.32 21.83
C GLU A 49 -17.57 -16.07 22.32
N ARG A 50 -17.70 -15.05 21.47
CA ARG A 50 -18.30 -13.78 21.88
C ARG A 50 -19.75 -14.02 22.30
N VAL A 51 -20.09 -13.67 23.55
CA VAL A 51 -21.44 -13.82 24.11
C VAL A 51 -22.45 -12.90 23.44
N ALA A 52 -22.00 -11.74 22.92
CA ALA A 52 -22.83 -10.80 22.14
C ALA A 52 -21.97 -9.85 21.29
N GLY A 53 -22.55 -9.40 20.18
CA GLY A 53 -22.01 -8.36 19.29
C GLY A 53 -21.52 -8.87 17.94
N ASP A 54 -21.94 -8.20 16.87
CA ASP A 54 -21.45 -8.49 15.51
C ASP A 54 -19.98 -8.13 15.35
N SER A 55 -19.27 -8.91 14.53
CA SER A 55 -17.91 -8.59 14.11
C SER A 55 -17.87 -7.19 13.47
N LYS A 56 -17.22 -6.23 14.14
CA LYS A 56 -16.90 -4.92 13.51
C LYS A 56 -15.88 -5.03 12.37
N PHE A 57 -15.30 -6.21 12.19
CA PHE A 57 -14.38 -6.57 11.11
C PHE A 57 -15.16 -7.22 9.97
N ASN A 58 -15.56 -6.39 9.00
CA ASN A 58 -16.05 -6.84 7.71
C ASN A 58 -14.86 -7.35 6.87
N GLY A 59 -15.04 -8.37 6.03
CA GLY A 59 -13.98 -8.89 5.13
C GLY A 59 -13.36 -7.79 4.27
N TRP A 60 -14.13 -6.77 3.89
CA TRP A 60 -13.63 -5.57 3.19
C TRP A 60 -12.62 -4.76 4.01
N LYS A 61 -12.82 -4.64 5.33
CA LYS A 61 -11.86 -3.97 6.22
C LYS A 61 -10.56 -4.76 6.38
N LEU A 62 -10.63 -6.10 6.36
CA LEU A 62 -9.44 -6.96 6.35
C LEU A 62 -8.64 -6.80 5.05
N TRP A 63 -9.33 -6.74 3.91
CA TRP A 63 -8.70 -6.51 2.61
C TRP A 63 -8.01 -5.14 2.55
N ASN A 64 -8.68 -4.08 3.00
CA ASN A 64 -8.05 -2.76 3.10
C ASN A 64 -6.86 -2.75 4.06
N LEU A 65 -6.96 -3.42 5.22
CA LEU A 65 -5.84 -3.51 6.17
C LEU A 65 -4.64 -4.26 5.58
N ALA A 66 -4.86 -5.30 4.77
CA ALA A 66 -3.80 -6.02 4.09
C ALA A 66 -3.15 -5.15 3.00
N LEU A 67 -3.95 -4.46 2.18
CA LEU A 67 -3.45 -3.51 1.18
C LEU A 67 -2.65 -2.37 1.84
N GLU A 68 -3.13 -1.85 2.96
CA GLU A 68 -2.45 -0.83 3.74
C GLU A 68 -1.14 -1.35 4.34
N GLY A 69 -1.10 -2.60 4.82
CA GLY A 69 0.12 -3.25 5.29
C GLY A 69 1.16 -3.45 4.17
N ILE A 70 0.76 -3.92 3.00
CA ILE A 70 1.66 -4.12 1.86
C ILE A 70 2.23 -2.79 1.35
N THR A 71 1.39 -1.76 1.25
CA THR A 71 1.78 -0.43 0.75
C THR A 71 2.57 0.40 1.77
N SER A 72 2.35 0.20 3.08
CA SER A 72 3.06 0.96 4.12
C SER A 72 4.48 0.45 4.39
N PHE A 73 4.73 -0.85 4.26
CA PHE A 73 6.02 -1.46 4.61
C PHE A 73 6.83 -1.94 3.41
N SER A 74 6.31 -1.79 2.19
CA SER A 74 6.98 -2.29 1.01
C SER A 74 6.81 -1.40 -0.22
N THR A 75 7.89 -1.30 -0.99
CA THR A 75 7.89 -0.74 -2.35
C THR A 75 7.49 -1.79 -3.40
N PHE A 76 7.05 -2.98 -2.95
CA PHE A 76 6.71 -4.11 -3.81
C PHE A 76 5.62 -3.79 -4.86
N PRO A 77 4.48 -3.16 -4.53
CA PRO A 77 3.49 -2.72 -5.53
C PRO A 77 4.09 -1.81 -6.61
N LEU A 78 4.94 -0.85 -6.21
CA LEU A 78 5.61 0.06 -7.13
C LEU A 78 6.57 -0.68 -8.08
N ARG A 79 7.34 -1.64 -7.54
CA ARG A 79 8.27 -2.45 -8.33
C ARG A 79 7.55 -3.35 -9.33
N ILE A 80 6.46 -4.01 -8.93
CA ILE A 80 5.65 -4.82 -9.85
C ILE A 80 5.16 -3.96 -11.01
N TRP A 81 4.63 -2.77 -10.73
CA TRP A 81 4.12 -1.91 -11.77
C TRP A 81 5.19 -1.40 -12.73
N THR A 82 6.41 -1.20 -12.22
CA THR A 82 7.57 -0.86 -13.03
C THR A 82 7.94 -1.99 -13.99
N TYR A 83 7.92 -3.25 -13.53
CA TYR A 83 8.17 -4.41 -14.40
C TYR A 83 7.07 -4.62 -15.44
N ILE A 84 5.79 -4.47 -15.04
CA ILE A 84 4.65 -4.55 -15.98
C ILE A 84 4.78 -3.44 -17.04
N GLY A 85 5.07 -2.21 -16.63
CA GLY A 85 5.27 -1.09 -17.54
C GLY A 85 6.42 -1.32 -18.51
N LEU A 86 7.55 -1.85 -18.03
CA LEU A 86 8.71 -2.15 -18.87
C LEU A 86 8.44 -3.29 -19.85
N PHE A 87 7.71 -4.33 -19.42
CA PHE A 87 7.28 -5.42 -20.29
C PHE A 87 6.35 -4.94 -21.40
N ILE A 88 5.33 -4.15 -21.04
CA ILE A 88 4.38 -3.58 -22.01
C ILE A 88 5.10 -2.64 -22.98
N ALA A 89 5.97 -1.76 -22.48
CA ALA A 89 6.76 -0.87 -23.33
C ALA A 89 7.65 -1.66 -24.30
N GLY A 90 8.29 -2.74 -23.84
CA GLY A 90 9.06 -3.65 -24.68
C GLY A 90 8.22 -4.30 -25.78
N MET A 91 7.04 -4.82 -25.44
CA MET A 91 6.12 -5.41 -26.42
C MET A 91 5.61 -4.37 -27.44
N SER A 92 5.23 -3.19 -26.98
CA SER A 92 4.79 -2.10 -27.86
C SER A 92 5.92 -1.63 -28.78
N PHE A 93 7.16 -1.59 -28.30
CA PHE A 93 8.32 -1.25 -29.11
C PHE A 93 8.59 -2.29 -30.20
N LEU A 94 8.58 -3.59 -29.85
CA LEU A 94 8.77 -4.68 -30.81
C LEU A 94 7.66 -4.70 -31.88
N TYR A 95 6.40 -4.54 -31.45
CA TYR A 95 5.26 -4.49 -32.37
C TYR A 95 5.32 -3.26 -33.29
N GLY A 96 5.68 -2.09 -32.75
CA GLY A 96 5.89 -0.87 -33.52
C GLY A 96 7.03 -1.02 -34.54
N ALA A 97 8.15 -1.61 -34.14
CA ALA A 97 9.29 -1.87 -35.03
C ALA A 97 8.90 -2.83 -36.17
N TRP A 98 8.18 -3.90 -35.86
CA TRP A 98 7.67 -4.84 -36.86
C TRP A 98 6.73 -4.15 -37.86
N MET A 99 5.80 -3.31 -37.39
CA MET A 99 4.88 -2.56 -38.25
C MET A 99 5.60 -1.56 -39.16
N ILE A 100 6.69 -0.93 -38.69
CA ILE A 100 7.52 -0.03 -39.51
C ILE A 100 8.22 -0.83 -40.62
N ILE A 101 8.80 -1.99 -40.29
CA ILE A 101 9.49 -2.86 -41.25
C ILE A 101 8.50 -3.37 -42.30
N ASP A 102 7.34 -3.86 -41.87
CA ASP A 102 6.28 -4.36 -42.75
C ASP A 102 5.81 -3.27 -43.74
N LYS A 103 5.59 -2.05 -43.23
CA LYS A 103 5.22 -0.89 -44.05
C LYS A 103 6.28 -0.51 -45.09
N LEU A 104 7.57 -0.63 -44.76
CA LEU A 104 8.68 -0.31 -45.67
C LEU A 104 8.85 -1.35 -46.78
N ILE A 105 8.51 -2.62 -46.53
CA ILE A 105 8.73 -3.72 -47.48
C ILE A 105 7.51 -3.97 -48.36
N PHE A 106 6.29 -4.01 -47.80
CA PHE A 106 5.11 -4.51 -48.51
C PHE A 106 4.16 -3.42 -49.03
N GLY A 107 4.26 -2.17 -48.56
CA GLY A 107 3.32 -1.11 -48.94
C GLY A 107 1.91 -1.34 -48.36
N ASN A 108 1.25 -0.25 -47.95
CA ASN A 108 0.10 -0.31 -47.03
C ASN A 108 -1.23 -0.65 -47.73
N ASN A 109 -2.03 -1.60 -47.21
CA ASN A 109 -3.31 -1.99 -47.83
C ASN A 109 -4.57 -1.96 -46.94
N VAL A 110 -4.54 -1.57 -45.65
CA VAL A 110 -5.74 -1.63 -44.79
C VAL A 110 -5.70 -0.61 -43.62
N PRO A 111 -6.82 -0.06 -43.11
CA PRO A 111 -6.83 1.05 -42.17
C PRO A 111 -6.47 0.63 -40.74
N GLY A 112 -5.32 1.09 -40.25
CA GLY A 112 -4.80 0.82 -38.89
C GLY A 112 -5.49 1.57 -37.74
N TYR A 113 -6.69 2.12 -37.95
CA TYR A 113 -7.40 2.92 -36.95
C TYR A 113 -7.82 2.12 -35.70
N PRO A 114 -8.40 0.91 -35.80
CA PRO A 114 -8.79 0.13 -34.62
C PRO A 114 -7.58 -0.30 -33.79
N SER A 115 -6.49 -0.75 -34.42
CA SER A 115 -5.25 -1.14 -33.73
C SER A 115 -4.55 0.05 -33.07
N LEU A 116 -4.57 1.23 -33.70
CA LEU A 116 -4.06 2.47 -33.11
C LEU A 116 -4.88 2.88 -31.88
N LEU A 117 -6.21 2.89 -32.01
CA LEU A 117 -7.10 3.31 -30.93
C LEU A 117 -6.98 2.37 -29.71
N VAL A 118 -6.94 1.05 -29.93
CA VAL A 118 -6.73 0.07 -28.85
C VAL A 118 -5.35 0.25 -28.21
N SER A 119 -4.29 0.47 -28.99
CA SER A 119 -2.93 0.67 -28.46
C SER A 119 -2.84 1.94 -27.60
N VAL A 120 -3.43 3.05 -28.06
CA VAL A 120 -3.44 4.33 -27.33
C VAL A 120 -4.26 4.22 -26.04
N LEU A 121 -5.45 3.62 -26.09
CA LEU A 121 -6.28 3.42 -24.89
C LEU A 121 -5.61 2.47 -23.89
N PHE A 122 -4.97 1.40 -24.37
CA PHE A 122 -4.26 0.46 -23.52
C PHE A 122 -3.06 1.11 -22.82
N LEU A 123 -2.21 1.83 -23.58
CA LEU A 123 -1.09 2.58 -23.01
C LEU A 123 -1.57 3.66 -22.03
N GLY A 124 -2.65 4.38 -22.37
CA GLY A 124 -3.26 5.38 -21.50
C GLY A 124 -3.79 4.78 -20.20
N GLY A 125 -4.47 3.63 -20.26
CA GLY A 125 -4.93 2.90 -19.08
C GLY A 125 -3.80 2.47 -18.16
N VAL A 126 -2.73 1.89 -18.72
CA VAL A 126 -1.54 1.47 -17.97
C VAL A 126 -0.84 2.66 -17.31
N GLN A 127 -0.72 3.78 -18.02
CA GLN A 127 -0.16 5.03 -17.50
C GLN A 127 -0.99 5.58 -16.33
N LEU A 128 -2.32 5.63 -16.46
CA LEU A 128 -3.21 6.12 -15.40
C LEU A 128 -3.10 5.28 -14.13
N ILE A 129 -3.03 3.95 -14.25
CA ILE A 129 -2.82 3.07 -13.10
C ILE A 129 -1.44 3.35 -12.46
N GLY A 130 -0.40 3.54 -13.29
CA GLY A 130 0.94 3.88 -12.81
C GLY A 130 0.98 5.20 -12.04
N ILE A 131 0.30 6.23 -12.55
CA ILE A 131 0.14 7.52 -11.86
C ILE A 131 -0.63 7.33 -10.55
N GLY A 132 -1.67 6.52 -10.52
CA GLY A 132 -2.43 6.20 -9.31
C GLY A 132 -1.55 5.59 -8.22
N ILE A 133 -0.72 4.60 -8.57
CA ILE A 133 0.24 3.99 -7.64
C ILE A 133 1.27 5.03 -7.16
N LEU A 134 1.84 5.82 -8.07
CA LEU A 134 2.77 6.89 -7.68
C LEU A 134 2.11 7.91 -6.73
N GLY A 135 0.86 8.30 -6.99
CA GLY A 135 0.09 9.20 -6.14
C GLY A 135 -0.12 8.65 -4.73
N GLU A 136 -0.39 7.36 -4.58
CA GLU A 136 -0.50 6.68 -3.27
C GLU A 136 0.82 6.78 -2.48
N TYR A 137 1.97 6.53 -3.12
CA TYR A 137 3.28 6.65 -2.47
C TYR A 137 3.66 8.11 -2.16
N ILE A 138 3.40 9.05 -3.08
CA ILE A 138 3.64 10.49 -2.85
C ILE A 138 2.76 10.98 -1.69
N GLY A 139 1.50 10.55 -1.62
CA GLY A 139 0.60 10.88 -0.52
C GLY A 139 1.13 10.40 0.84
N ARG A 140 1.70 9.19 0.89
CA ARG A 140 2.35 8.66 2.11
C ARG A 140 3.58 9.46 2.50
N ILE A 141 4.44 9.79 1.54
CA ILE A 141 5.60 10.68 1.78
C ILE A 141 5.13 12.03 2.30
N TYR A 142 4.08 12.61 1.72
CA TYR A 142 3.53 13.89 2.14
C TYR A 142 2.97 13.87 3.57
N ILE A 143 2.30 12.78 3.98
CA ILE A 143 1.81 12.60 5.35
C ILE A 143 3.00 12.52 6.34
N GLU A 144 4.07 11.85 5.93
CA GLU A 144 5.28 11.69 6.74
C GLU A 144 6.07 13.00 6.89
N THR A 145 6.24 13.75 5.80
CA THR A 145 6.95 15.04 5.82
C THR A 145 6.18 16.17 6.49
N LYS A 146 4.85 16.07 6.61
CA LYS A 146 4.00 17.13 7.19
C LYS A 146 4.31 17.47 8.65
N GLN A 147 5.01 16.61 9.38
CA GLN A 147 5.42 16.79 10.79
C GLN A 147 4.31 17.22 11.79
N ARG A 148 3.01 17.16 11.44
CA ARG A 148 1.86 17.37 12.34
C ARG A 148 1.79 16.38 13.51
N PRO A 149 1.67 16.81 14.78
CA PRO A 149 1.62 15.89 15.92
C PRO A 149 0.41 14.94 15.86
N LYS A 150 0.58 13.68 16.30
CA LYS A 150 -0.45 12.63 16.26
C LYS A 150 -1.71 12.98 17.06
N TYR A 151 -1.51 13.69 18.18
CA TYR A 151 -2.57 14.21 19.01
C TYR A 151 -2.08 15.47 19.71
N ILE A 152 -3.00 16.36 20.05
CA ILE A 152 -2.75 17.51 20.91
C ILE A 152 -3.42 17.21 22.24
N LEU A 153 -2.66 17.26 23.32
CA LEU A 153 -3.23 17.10 24.66
C LEU A 153 -4.09 18.33 24.98
N LYS A 154 -5.37 18.11 25.25
CA LYS A 154 -6.23 19.15 25.81
C LYS A 154 -5.71 19.45 27.22
N ARG A 155 -5.18 20.66 27.45
CA ARG A 155 -4.81 21.13 28.79
C ARG A 155 -6.06 21.04 29.67
N LYS A 156 -6.01 20.27 30.77
CA LYS A 156 -7.01 20.35 31.84
C LYS A 156 -6.93 21.77 32.42
N GLY A 157 -7.91 22.62 32.14
CA GLY A 157 -7.93 24.00 32.63
C GLY A 157 -8.89 24.96 31.91
N PHE A 158 -9.32 24.67 30.67
CA PHE A 158 -10.38 25.45 30.04
C PHE A 158 -11.75 25.02 30.60
N LYS A 159 -12.15 25.63 31.72
CA LYS A 159 -13.57 25.86 31.99
C LYS A 159 -14.08 26.76 30.87
N SER A 160 -14.94 26.23 30.00
CA SER A 160 -15.75 27.07 29.14
C SER A 160 -16.78 27.75 30.03
N GLU A 161 -16.50 28.98 30.44
CA GLU A 161 -17.55 29.88 30.90
C GLU A 161 -18.32 30.35 29.66
N ILE A 162 -19.44 29.68 29.41
CA ILE A 162 -20.63 30.24 28.77
C ILE A 162 -21.79 29.83 29.66
#